data_AF-A0A059WKX0-F1
#
_entry.id   AF-A0A059WKX0-F1
#
_cell.length_a   1.000
_cell.length_b   1.000
_cell.length_c   1.000
_cell.angle_alpha   90.00
_cell.angle_beta   90.00
_cell.angle_gamma   90.00
#
_symmetry.space_group_name_H-M   'P 1'
#
loop_
_entity.id
_entity.type
_entity.pdbx_description
1 polymer ?
#
loop_
_entity_poly.entity_id
_entity_poly.type
_entity_poly.pdbx_seq_one_letter_code
_entity_poly.pdbx_strand_id
1 'polypeptide(L)'
;MLSGLVPALDHSMREEILGNRGRKIRQRGEHALIGISAGNSYFSQKNVTMLLQWAGQHFERTDVVYVDTHIDDMLMADGRSAQEAEKSVKRTLKDLRRRLRRSLESVGDHSERFRVRSLSEIQETPEYRAARESTDRAFREDGEFATVCEEMVRAVVMNRPGDGVGISEEHLRAGLNYVLAEAPLFADSPGVFSVPSSVLCYHIPTPVSTFLAHRETGFQAAQGQAYVVVRPQELADAA
;
A
#
# COMPACT_ATOMS: atom_id res chain seq x y z
N MET A 1 43.55 -22.68 7.79
CA MET A 1 42.72 -21.61 7.21
C MET A 1 41.44 -22.25 6.70
N LEU A 2 40.40 -22.25 7.52
CA LEU A 2 39.06 -22.71 7.14
C LEU A 2 38.21 -21.45 6.96
N SER A 3 37.87 -21.14 5.71
CA SER A 3 37.00 -20.04 5.35
C SER A 3 35.61 -20.31 5.93
N GLY A 4 35.19 -19.44 6.85
CA GLY A 4 33.83 -19.42 7.35
C GLY A 4 32.85 -19.24 6.20
N LEU A 5 32.05 -20.27 5.96
CA LEU A 5 30.77 -20.14 5.27
C LEU A 5 29.92 -19.18 6.11
N VAL A 6 29.84 -17.93 5.66
CA VAL A 6 28.77 -17.04 6.09
C VAL A 6 27.48 -17.70 5.61
N PRO A 7 26.54 -18.06 6.49
CA PRO A 7 25.26 -18.60 6.05
C PRO A 7 24.62 -17.54 5.15
N ALA A 8 24.22 -17.91 3.94
CA ALA A 8 23.29 -17.08 3.18
C ALA A 8 22.04 -16.96 4.07
N LEU A 9 21.83 -15.78 4.65
CA LEU A 9 20.61 -15.49 5.38
C LEU A 9 19.45 -15.74 4.43
N ASP A 10 18.62 -16.73 4.74
CA ASP A 10 17.40 -17.02 3.99
C ASP A 10 16.45 -15.83 4.16
N HIS A 11 16.55 -14.89 3.24
CA HIS A 11 15.74 -13.68 3.16
C HIS A 11 14.50 -13.92 2.28
N SER A 12 13.83 -15.06 2.45
CA SER A 12 12.59 -15.36 1.75
C SER A 12 11.44 -14.47 2.24
N MET A 13 10.58 -14.08 1.30
CA MET A 13 9.30 -13.43 1.57
C MET A 13 8.23 -14.51 1.67
N ARG A 14 7.46 -14.51 2.75
CA ARG A 14 6.24 -15.32 2.87
C ARG A 14 5.08 -14.59 2.22
N GLU A 15 4.30 -15.34 1.46
CA GLU A 15 3.09 -14.87 0.78
C GLU A 15 1.85 -15.58 1.35
N GLU A 16 0.80 -14.81 1.62
CA GLU A 16 -0.53 -15.27 1.96
C GLU A 16 -1.56 -14.58 1.04
N ILE A 17 -2.28 -15.36 0.25
CA ILE A 17 -3.29 -14.86 -0.70
C ILE A 17 -4.63 -14.73 0.04
N LEU A 18 -5.22 -13.54 0.01
CA LEU A 18 -6.53 -13.32 0.62
C LEU A 18 -7.66 -13.74 -0.33
N GLY A 19 -8.61 -14.50 0.19
CA GLY A 19 -9.79 -14.97 -0.54
C GLY A 19 -9.49 -16.03 -1.62
N ASN A 20 -10.56 -16.70 -2.08
CA ASN A 20 -10.42 -17.78 -3.07
C ASN A 20 -10.20 -17.26 -4.50
N ARG A 21 -10.77 -16.09 -4.84
CA ARG A 21 -10.65 -15.47 -6.18
C ARG A 21 -9.20 -15.05 -6.47
N GLY A 22 -8.48 -14.56 -5.45
CA GLY A 22 -7.13 -14.03 -5.60
C GLY A 22 -6.10 -15.04 -6.12
N ARG A 23 -6.26 -16.34 -5.85
CA ARG A 23 -5.28 -17.37 -6.24
C ARG A 23 -5.05 -17.43 -7.75
N LYS A 24 -6.13 -17.41 -8.55
CA LYS A 24 -6.03 -17.49 -10.02
C LYS A 24 -5.45 -16.22 -10.64
N ILE A 25 -5.66 -15.06 -10.03
CA ILE A 25 -5.09 -13.79 -10.48
C ILE A 25 -3.59 -13.77 -10.16
N ARG A 26 -3.24 -14.11 -8.92
CA ARG A 26 -1.86 -14.20 -8.47
C ARG A 26 -1.00 -15.17 -9.28
N GLN A 27 -1.56 -16.32 -9.65
CA GLN A 27 -0.86 -17.32 -10.47
C GLN A 27 -0.48 -16.82 -11.88
N ARG A 28 -1.23 -15.86 -12.44
CA ARG A 28 -0.93 -15.30 -13.75
C ARG A 28 0.26 -14.34 -13.73
N GLY A 29 0.50 -13.67 -12.59
CA GLY A 29 1.66 -12.78 -12.44
C GLY A 29 1.63 -11.56 -13.37
N GLU A 30 0.47 -11.08 -13.80
CA GLU A 30 0.38 -9.99 -14.80
C GLU A 30 0.85 -8.64 -14.21
N HIS A 31 0.30 -8.25 -13.06
CA HIS A 31 0.64 -6.98 -12.43
C HIS A 31 0.62 -7.05 -10.89
N ALA A 32 1.59 -6.41 -10.26
CA ALA A 32 1.57 -6.11 -8.84
C ALA A 32 1.45 -4.60 -8.58
N LEU A 33 0.61 -4.24 -7.60
CA LEU A 33 0.63 -2.95 -6.95
C LEU A 33 1.32 -3.11 -5.59
N ILE A 34 2.38 -2.34 -5.34
CA ILE A 34 3.00 -2.20 -4.02
C ILE A 34 2.66 -0.83 -3.44
N GLY A 35 1.81 -0.80 -2.43
CA GLY A 35 1.50 0.41 -1.65
C GLY A 35 2.53 0.64 -0.55
N ILE A 36 3.10 1.85 -0.46
CA ILE A 36 4.10 2.22 0.54
C ILE A 36 3.63 3.44 1.33
N SER A 37 3.34 3.23 2.62
CA SER A 37 3.01 4.32 3.52
C SER A 37 4.27 5.02 4.00
N ALA A 38 4.35 6.33 3.80
CA ALA A 38 5.40 7.17 4.38
C ALA A 38 5.36 7.09 5.92
N GLY A 39 6.54 7.11 6.56
CA GLY A 39 6.66 7.07 8.02
C GLY A 39 6.41 5.70 8.68
N ASN A 40 5.93 4.70 7.95
CA ASN A 40 5.76 3.35 8.49
C ASN A 40 7.13 2.62 8.57
N SER A 41 7.47 2.15 9.78
CA SER A 41 8.75 1.51 10.10
C SER A 41 8.96 0.18 9.39
N TYR A 42 7.89 -0.51 8.98
CA TYR A 42 7.97 -1.74 8.18
C TYR A 42 8.75 -1.51 6.89
N PHE A 43 8.57 -0.37 6.21
CA PHE A 43 9.21 -0.08 4.92
C PHE A 43 10.67 0.36 5.08
N SER A 44 11.45 -0.35 5.91
CA SER A 44 12.90 -0.20 6.02
C SER A 44 13.61 -0.46 4.68
N GLN A 45 14.88 -0.05 4.56
CA GLN A 45 15.66 -0.32 3.34
C GLN A 45 15.71 -1.83 3.03
N LYS A 46 15.89 -2.69 4.04
CA LYS A 46 15.90 -4.15 3.91
C LYS A 46 14.58 -4.65 3.33
N ASN A 47 13.46 -4.30 3.97
CA ASN A 47 12.14 -4.84 3.60
C ASN A 47 11.66 -4.33 2.24
N VAL A 48 11.94 -3.07 1.90
CA VAL A 48 11.60 -2.54 0.56
C VAL A 48 12.42 -3.25 -0.52
N THR A 49 13.73 -3.43 -0.33
CA THR A 49 14.55 -4.19 -1.29
C THR A 49 14.05 -5.62 -1.47
N MET A 50 13.77 -6.34 -0.38
CA MET A 50 13.25 -7.72 -0.44
C MET A 50 11.90 -7.78 -1.16
N LEU A 51 10.98 -6.85 -0.87
CA LEU A 51 9.67 -6.80 -1.49
C LEU A 51 9.75 -6.52 -3.00
N LEU A 52 10.61 -5.59 -3.43
CA LEU A 52 10.80 -5.30 -4.85
C LEU A 52 11.47 -6.47 -5.59
N GLN A 53 12.46 -7.13 -4.98
CA GLN A 53 13.10 -8.32 -5.57
C GLN A 53 12.10 -9.47 -5.74
N TRP A 54 11.28 -9.73 -4.72
CA TRP A 54 10.19 -10.69 -4.81
C TRP A 54 9.21 -10.34 -5.94
N ALA A 55 8.78 -9.09 -6.03
CA ALA A 55 7.83 -8.68 -7.08
C ALA A 55 8.43 -8.82 -8.50
N GLY A 56 9.71 -8.48 -8.69
CA GLY A 56 10.39 -8.59 -9.97
C GLY A 56 10.51 -10.04 -10.48
N GLN A 57 10.52 -11.02 -9.57
CA GLN A 57 10.55 -12.44 -9.89
C GLN A 57 9.17 -13.04 -10.17
N HIS A 58 8.09 -12.40 -9.70
CA HIS A 58 6.75 -12.96 -9.72
C HIS A 58 5.77 -12.25 -10.64
N PHE A 59 6.09 -11.03 -11.09
CA PHE A 59 5.19 -10.22 -11.89
C PHE A 59 5.87 -9.67 -13.15
N GLU A 60 5.11 -9.62 -14.24
CA GLU A 60 5.54 -9.03 -15.51
C GLU A 60 5.68 -7.51 -15.42
N ARG A 61 4.82 -6.87 -14.63
CA ARG A 61 4.82 -5.42 -14.38
C ARG A 61 4.52 -5.12 -12.91
N THR A 62 5.18 -4.11 -12.35
CA THR A 62 4.92 -3.67 -10.98
C THR A 62 4.80 -2.16 -10.90
N ASP A 63 3.64 -1.66 -10.44
CA ASP A 63 3.50 -0.27 -10.01
C ASP A 63 3.79 -0.17 -8.51
N VAL A 64 4.68 0.75 -8.13
CA VAL A 64 4.96 1.07 -6.74
C VAL A 64 4.40 2.46 -6.46
N VAL A 65 3.44 2.53 -5.55
CA VAL A 65 2.77 3.77 -5.18
C VAL A 65 3.14 4.12 -3.76
N TYR A 66 3.81 5.25 -3.58
CA TYR A 66 4.04 5.80 -2.25
C TYR A 66 3.03 6.89 -1.93
N VAL A 67 2.43 6.80 -0.75
CA VAL A 67 1.43 7.77 -0.31
C VAL A 67 2.14 9.03 0.16
N ASP A 68 1.82 10.16 -0.47
CA ASP A 68 2.40 11.47 -0.19
C ASP A 68 1.35 12.55 0.13
N THR A 69 0.07 12.17 0.14
CA THR A 69 -1.08 13.03 0.43
C THR A 69 -1.61 12.80 1.85
N HIS A 70 -2.21 13.83 2.46
CA HIS A 70 -2.90 13.78 3.76
C HIS A 70 -2.02 13.41 4.98
N ILE A 71 -0.70 13.37 4.82
CA ILE A 71 0.25 13.16 5.94
C ILE A 71 0.35 14.43 6.79
N ASP A 72 0.35 15.58 6.13
CA ASP A 72 0.32 16.91 6.74
C ASP A 72 -0.95 17.14 7.54
N ASP A 73 -2.12 16.74 7.01
CA ASP A 73 -3.40 16.81 7.74
C ASP A 73 -3.33 16.08 9.09
N MET A 74 -2.73 14.89 9.11
CA MET A 74 -2.53 14.11 10.34
C MET A 74 -1.57 14.80 11.32
N LEU A 75 -0.46 15.36 10.82
CA LEU A 75 0.51 16.09 11.64
C LEU A 75 -0.07 17.39 12.22
N MET A 76 -0.93 18.08 11.47
CA MET A 76 -1.66 19.25 11.96
C MET A 76 -2.69 18.86 13.01
N ALA A 77 -3.37 17.71 12.83
CA ALA A 77 -4.26 17.16 13.86
C ALA A 77 -3.51 16.80 15.15
N ASP A 78 -2.25 16.37 15.06
CA ASP A 78 -1.33 16.20 16.21
C ASP A 78 -0.83 17.53 16.82
N GLY A 79 -1.33 18.68 16.35
CA GLY A 79 -1.05 20.00 16.90
C GLY A 79 0.17 20.72 16.33
N ARG A 80 0.78 20.20 15.25
CA ARG A 80 1.88 20.92 14.58
C ARG A 80 1.36 22.10 13.77
N SER A 81 2.16 23.15 13.65
CA SER A 81 1.87 24.21 12.69
C SER A 81 1.94 23.70 11.25
N ALA A 82 1.21 24.33 10.34
CA ALA A 82 1.22 23.96 8.92
C ALA A 82 2.65 23.97 8.33
N GLN A 83 3.48 24.94 8.70
CA GLN A 83 4.86 25.03 8.22
C GLN A 83 5.74 23.88 8.74
N GLU A 84 5.55 23.45 9.99
CA GLU A 84 6.27 22.31 10.57
C GLU A 84 5.80 20.99 9.96
N ALA A 85 4.50 20.83 9.75
CA ALA A 85 3.92 19.67 9.08
C ALA A 85 4.49 19.53 7.66
N GLU A 86 4.44 20.59 6.85
CA GLU A 86 4.98 20.62 5.49
C GLU A 86 6.48 20.26 5.46
N LYS A 87 7.28 20.87 6.34
CA LYS A 87 8.73 20.59 6.43
C LYS A 87 9.00 19.14 6.82
N SER A 88 8.21 18.59 7.75
CA SER A 88 8.30 17.19 8.17
C SER A 88 7.96 16.24 7.02
N VAL A 89 6.86 16.47 6.31
CA VAL A 89 6.43 15.67 5.14
C VAL A 89 7.51 15.70 4.06
N LYS A 90 8.02 16.88 3.69
CA LYS A 90 9.09 17.00 2.69
C LYS A 90 10.33 16.18 3.04
N ARG A 91 10.74 16.18 4.32
CA ARG A 91 11.87 15.37 4.79
C ARG A 91 11.58 13.87 4.66
N THR A 92 10.43 13.42 5.16
CA THR A 92 10.01 12.02 5.11
C THR A 92 9.93 11.50 3.68
N LEU A 93 9.33 12.27 2.76
CA LEU A 93 9.22 11.89 1.35
C LEU A 93 10.58 11.89 0.64
N LYS A 94 11.49 12.81 0.97
CA LYS A 94 12.87 12.79 0.46
C LYS A 94 13.59 11.51 0.85
N ASP A 95 13.49 11.11 2.11
CA ASP A 95 14.11 9.87 2.60
C ASP A 95 13.49 8.62 1.99
N LEU A 96 12.16 8.61 1.84
CA LEU A 96 11.43 7.52 1.19
C LEU A 96 11.84 7.35 -0.28
N ARG A 97 11.85 8.44 -1.06
CA ARG A 97 12.29 8.42 -2.47
C ARG A 97 13.73 7.92 -2.62
N ARG A 98 14.62 8.37 -1.73
CA ARG A 98 16.01 7.89 -1.70
C ARG A 98 16.10 6.39 -1.41
N ARG A 99 15.29 5.90 -0.47
CA ARG A 99 15.20 4.47 -0.13
C ARG A 99 14.67 3.65 -1.32
N LEU A 100 13.62 4.12 -1.99
CA LEU A 100 13.05 3.46 -3.17
C LEU A 100 14.05 3.37 -4.30
N ARG A 101 14.73 4.48 -4.61
CA ARG A 101 15.78 4.50 -5.63
C ARG A 101 16.87 3.45 -5.38
N ARG A 102 17.45 3.42 -4.18
CA ARG A 102 18.47 2.41 -3.83
C ARG A 102 17.94 0.98 -3.87
N SER A 103 16.68 0.80 -3.50
CA SER A 103 16.05 -0.52 -3.54
C SER A 103 15.89 -1.01 -4.98
N LEU A 104 15.43 -0.14 -5.89
CA LEU A 104 15.34 -0.42 -7.32
C LEU A 104 16.70 -0.68 -7.96
N GLU A 105 17.73 0.09 -7.59
CA GLU A 105 19.12 -0.15 -8.02
C GLU A 105 19.59 -1.56 -7.61
N SER A 106 19.06 -2.11 -6.51
CA SER A 106 19.36 -3.48 -6.02
C SER A 106 18.51 -4.58 -6.68
N VAL A 107 17.47 -4.22 -7.45
CA VAL A 107 16.65 -5.18 -8.20
C VAL A 107 17.34 -5.59 -9.52
N GLY A 108 18.24 -4.75 -10.05
CA GLY A 108 19.03 -5.06 -11.23
C GLY A 108 18.21 -5.12 -12.52
N ASP A 109 18.36 -6.21 -13.27
CA ASP A 109 17.82 -6.43 -14.63
C ASP A 109 16.29 -6.53 -14.71
N HIS A 110 15.57 -6.36 -13.61
CA HIS A 110 14.11 -6.27 -13.58
C HIS A 110 13.61 -4.85 -13.33
N SER A 111 14.49 -3.88 -13.11
CA SER A 111 14.12 -2.51 -12.73
C SER A 111 13.25 -1.80 -13.77
N GLU A 112 13.34 -2.18 -15.05
CA GLU A 112 12.51 -1.69 -16.16
C GLU A 112 11.04 -2.11 -16.05
N ARG A 113 10.72 -3.15 -15.27
CA ARG A 113 9.34 -3.60 -15.00
C ARG A 113 8.64 -2.75 -13.95
N PHE A 114 9.37 -1.86 -13.27
CA PHE A 114 8.84 -1.06 -12.17
C PHE A 114 8.49 0.35 -12.63
N ARG A 115 7.28 0.78 -12.27
CA ARG A 115 6.86 2.17 -12.37
C ARG A 115 6.59 2.72 -10.98
N VAL A 116 7.42 3.66 -10.53
CA VAL A 116 7.27 4.29 -9.20
C VAL A 116 6.65 5.66 -9.35
N ARG A 117 5.50 5.88 -8.71
CA ARG A 117 4.78 7.16 -8.73
C ARG A 117 4.25 7.51 -7.34
N SER A 118 4.06 8.80 -7.08
CA SER A 118 3.33 9.20 -5.87
C SER A 118 1.83 8.96 -6.05
N LEU A 119 1.10 8.85 -4.94
CA LEU A 119 -0.36 8.84 -4.99
C LEU A 119 -0.89 10.14 -5.62
N SER A 120 -0.33 11.29 -5.25
CA SER A 120 -0.69 12.59 -5.84
C SER A 120 -0.53 12.64 -7.37
N GLU A 121 0.49 11.99 -7.93
CA GLU A 121 0.69 11.92 -9.38
C GLU A 121 -0.38 11.04 -10.05
N ILE A 122 -0.73 9.91 -9.40
CA ILE A 122 -1.78 9.01 -9.91
C ILE A 122 -3.16 9.66 -9.80
N GLN A 123 -3.40 10.50 -8.79
CA GLN A 123 -4.66 11.21 -8.61
C GLN A 123 -5.02 12.12 -9.79
N GLU A 124 -4.02 12.55 -10.56
CA GLU A 124 -4.23 13.39 -11.73
C GLU A 124 -4.69 12.62 -12.97
N THR A 125 -4.59 11.29 -13.00
CA THR A 125 -4.95 10.51 -14.19
C THR A 125 -6.46 10.30 -14.32
N PRO A 126 -7.01 10.28 -15.55
CA PRO A 126 -8.43 10.01 -15.77
C PRO A 126 -8.87 8.65 -15.22
N GLU A 127 -8.02 7.63 -15.31
CA GLU A 127 -8.30 6.27 -14.85
C GLU A 127 -8.48 6.23 -13.33
N TYR A 128 -7.61 6.92 -12.59
CA TYR A 128 -7.78 7.06 -11.15
C TYR A 128 -9.08 7.81 -10.82
N ARG A 129 -9.36 8.93 -11.50
CA ARG A 129 -10.56 9.74 -11.23
C ARG A 129 -11.85 8.94 -11.47
N ALA A 130 -11.89 8.09 -12.49
CA ALA A 130 -13.02 7.19 -12.76
C ALA A 130 -13.22 6.16 -11.64
N ALA A 131 -12.14 5.50 -11.20
CA ALA A 131 -12.19 4.57 -10.07
C ALA A 131 -12.58 5.29 -8.77
N ARG A 132 -12.10 6.53 -8.57
CA ARG A 132 -12.42 7.39 -7.43
C ARG A 132 -13.88 7.77 -7.36
N GLU A 133 -14.49 8.13 -8.48
CA GLU A 133 -15.92 8.40 -8.54
C GLU A 133 -16.73 7.16 -8.09
N SER A 134 -16.33 5.97 -8.55
CA SER A 134 -16.98 4.71 -8.18
C SER A 134 -16.85 4.43 -6.68
N THR A 135 -15.65 4.57 -6.10
CA THR A 135 -15.42 4.33 -4.67
C THR A 135 -16.08 5.38 -3.78
N ASP A 136 -16.12 6.65 -4.21
CA ASP A 136 -16.79 7.71 -3.46
C ASP A 136 -18.32 7.52 -3.46
N ARG A 137 -18.88 7.05 -4.59
CA ARG A 137 -20.28 6.66 -4.66
C ARG A 137 -20.56 5.46 -3.75
N ALA A 138 -19.72 4.42 -3.82
CA ALA A 138 -19.85 3.25 -2.97
C ALA A 138 -19.77 3.59 -1.48
N PHE A 139 -18.87 4.48 -1.08
CA PHE A 139 -18.79 4.95 0.31
C PHE A 139 -20.08 5.65 0.79
N ARG A 140 -20.83 6.30 -0.11
CA ARG A 140 -22.11 6.93 0.23
C ARG A 140 -23.29 5.96 0.20
N GLU A 141 -23.26 4.96 -0.66
CA GLU A 141 -24.44 4.14 -1.00
C GLU A 141 -24.39 2.71 -0.45
N ASP A 142 -23.20 2.14 -0.27
CA ASP A 142 -22.99 0.79 0.28
C ASP A 142 -22.54 0.90 1.74
N GLY A 143 -23.49 0.71 2.67
CA GLY A 143 -23.24 0.87 4.11
C GLY A 143 -22.19 -0.09 4.68
N GLU A 144 -22.00 -1.27 4.05
CA GLU A 144 -20.97 -2.22 4.49
C GLU A 144 -19.57 -1.74 4.08
N PHE A 145 -19.42 -1.26 2.84
CA PHE A 145 -18.17 -0.64 2.40
C PHE A 145 -17.85 0.62 3.22
N ALA A 146 -18.85 1.46 3.49
CA ALA A 146 -18.68 2.63 4.35
C ALA A 146 -18.15 2.26 5.74
N THR A 147 -18.76 1.25 6.38
CA THR A 147 -18.36 0.75 7.70
C THR A 147 -16.91 0.28 7.71
N VAL A 148 -16.50 -0.49 6.70
CA VAL A 148 -15.13 -1.01 6.62
C VAL A 148 -14.11 0.11 6.32
N CYS A 149 -14.48 1.12 5.52
CA CYS A 149 -13.66 2.31 5.36
C CYS A 149 -13.46 3.02 6.71
N GLU A 150 -14.51 3.19 7.53
CA GLU A 150 -14.38 3.78 8.87
C GLU A 150 -13.51 2.94 9.82
N GLU A 151 -13.60 1.61 9.76
CA GLU A 151 -12.69 0.72 10.50
C GLU A 151 -11.24 0.94 10.07
N MET A 152 -10.98 1.07 8.77
CA MET A 152 -9.66 1.38 8.26
C MET A 152 -9.17 2.77 8.70
N VAL A 153 -10.06 3.77 8.77
CA VAL A 153 -9.74 5.09 9.34
C VAL A 153 -9.27 4.96 10.79
N ARG A 154 -10.01 4.21 11.63
CA ARG A 154 -9.61 3.96 13.02
C ARG A 154 -8.24 3.28 13.08
N ALA A 155 -8.00 2.28 12.23
CA ALA A 155 -6.72 1.59 12.18
C ALA A 155 -5.55 2.52 11.78
N VAL A 156 -5.75 3.39 10.78
CA VAL A 156 -4.75 4.38 10.35
C VAL A 156 -4.45 5.38 11.46
N VAL A 157 -5.47 5.94 12.09
CA VAL A 157 -5.31 6.96 13.14
C VAL A 157 -4.64 6.39 14.39
N MET A 158 -4.99 5.16 14.79
CA MET A 158 -4.40 4.47 15.94
C MET A 158 -2.91 4.13 15.74
N ASN A 159 -2.50 3.86 14.50
CA ASN A 159 -1.14 3.45 14.16
C ASN A 159 -0.33 4.59 13.50
N ARG A 160 -0.81 5.83 13.59
CA ARG A 160 -0.15 6.96 12.94
C ARG A 160 1.25 7.20 13.55
N PRO A 161 2.24 7.63 12.75
CA PRO A 161 3.56 7.92 13.26
C PRO A 161 3.58 9.17 14.16
N GLY A 162 4.18 9.07 15.35
CA GLY A 162 4.41 10.21 16.25
C GLY A 162 4.10 9.90 17.71
N ASP A 163 4.34 10.88 18.59
CA ASP A 163 4.12 10.78 20.04
C ASP A 163 2.76 11.39 20.47
N GLY A 164 1.85 11.63 19.52
CA GLY A 164 0.56 12.25 19.79
C GLY A 164 -0.32 11.35 20.68
N VAL A 165 -0.71 11.86 21.85
CA VAL A 165 -1.58 11.14 22.80
C VAL A 165 -3.00 11.69 22.69
N GLY A 166 -3.81 11.11 21.80
CA GLY A 166 -5.22 11.47 21.64
C GLY A 166 -5.75 11.25 20.23
N ILE A 167 -7.06 11.17 20.08
CA ILE A 167 -7.76 11.10 18.79
C ILE A 167 -8.88 12.12 18.83
N SER A 168 -8.85 13.07 17.90
CA SER A 168 -9.87 14.09 17.72
C SER A 168 -10.67 13.88 16.44
N GLU A 169 -11.71 14.67 16.22
CA GLU A 169 -12.48 14.65 14.96
C GLU A 169 -11.61 15.01 13.75
N GLU A 170 -10.63 15.90 13.91
CA GLU A 170 -9.68 16.27 12.86
C GLU A 170 -8.82 15.08 12.44
N HIS A 171 -8.42 14.21 13.40
CA HIS A 171 -7.70 12.98 13.08
C HIS A 171 -8.55 12.02 12.24
N LEU A 172 -9.82 11.85 12.62
CA LEU A 172 -10.75 11.00 11.87
C LEU A 172 -11.01 11.57 10.47
N ARG A 173 -11.11 12.90 10.33
CA ARG A 173 -11.25 13.56 9.02
C ARG A 173 -10.02 13.34 8.15
N ALA A 174 -8.82 13.55 8.69
CA ALA A 174 -7.57 13.32 7.98
C ALA A 174 -7.42 11.85 7.56
N GLY A 175 -7.73 10.92 8.49
CA GLY A 175 -7.73 9.49 8.22
C GLY A 175 -8.74 9.10 7.15
N LEU A 176 -9.94 9.68 7.14
CA LEU A 176 -10.94 9.43 6.10
C LEU A 176 -10.47 9.91 4.72
N ASN A 177 -9.93 11.13 4.64
CA ASN A 177 -9.37 11.64 3.39
C ASN A 177 -8.26 10.73 2.85
N TYR A 178 -7.38 10.27 3.75
CA TYR A 178 -6.33 9.30 3.42
C TYR A 178 -6.90 7.99 2.88
N VAL A 179 -7.86 7.38 3.58
CA VAL A 179 -8.46 6.09 3.18
C VAL A 179 -9.22 6.22 1.87
N LEU A 180 -10.00 7.28 1.67
CA LEU A 180 -10.72 7.51 0.41
C LEU A 180 -9.78 7.80 -0.76
N ALA A 181 -8.62 8.41 -0.51
CA ALA A 181 -7.59 8.59 -1.53
C ALA A 181 -6.99 7.25 -2.00
N GLU A 182 -6.86 6.27 -1.11
CA GLU A 182 -6.34 4.94 -1.46
C GLU A 182 -7.41 3.96 -1.97
N ALA A 183 -8.68 4.17 -1.61
CA ALA A 183 -9.79 3.26 -1.97
C ALA A 183 -9.82 2.83 -3.45
N PRO A 184 -9.53 3.70 -4.44
CA PRO A 184 -9.46 3.29 -5.86
C PRO A 184 -8.45 2.18 -6.12
N LEU A 185 -7.30 2.23 -5.44
CA LEU A 185 -6.24 1.23 -5.57
C LEU A 185 -6.65 -0.10 -4.93
N PHE A 186 -7.40 -0.04 -3.82
CA PHE A 186 -7.96 -1.24 -3.21
C PHE A 186 -9.06 -1.86 -4.06
N ALA A 187 -9.96 -1.06 -4.63
CA ALA A 187 -11.13 -1.59 -5.33
C ALA A 187 -10.86 -1.97 -6.80
N ASP A 188 -10.08 -1.17 -7.53
CA ASP A 188 -9.92 -1.32 -8.98
C ASP A 188 -8.52 -0.86 -9.47
N SER A 189 -7.45 -1.44 -8.90
CA SER A 189 -6.11 -1.31 -9.49
C SER A 189 -6.06 -1.67 -10.99
N PRO A 190 -6.75 -2.72 -11.50
CA PRO A 190 -6.79 -3.01 -12.93
C PRO A 190 -7.21 -1.80 -13.77
N GLY A 191 -8.32 -1.14 -13.40
CA GLY A 191 -8.78 0.09 -14.03
C GLY A 191 -7.77 1.23 -13.91
N VAL A 192 -7.30 1.51 -12.68
CA VAL A 192 -6.36 2.61 -12.40
C VAL A 192 -5.06 2.49 -13.20
N PHE A 193 -4.53 1.28 -13.38
CA PHE A 193 -3.27 1.06 -14.08
C PHE A 193 -3.43 0.63 -15.54
N SER A 194 -4.67 0.48 -16.01
CA SER A 194 -5.01 -0.04 -17.34
C SER A 194 -4.34 -1.39 -17.62
N VAL A 195 -4.51 -2.33 -16.69
CA VAL A 195 -3.97 -3.69 -16.76
C VAL A 195 -5.10 -4.73 -16.64
N PRO A 196 -4.94 -5.93 -17.22
CA PRO A 196 -5.99 -6.95 -17.21
C PRO A 196 -6.33 -7.48 -15.80
N SER A 197 -5.33 -7.64 -14.94
CA SER A 197 -5.50 -7.98 -13.52
C SER A 197 -4.37 -7.39 -12.70
N SER A 198 -4.57 -7.22 -11.40
CA SER A 198 -3.60 -6.63 -10.47
C SER A 198 -3.71 -7.25 -9.08
N VAL A 199 -2.57 -7.56 -8.48
CA VAL A 199 -2.46 -7.99 -7.08
C VAL A 199 -1.97 -6.82 -6.22
N LEU A 200 -2.78 -6.36 -5.27
CA LEU A 200 -2.33 -5.42 -4.24
C LEU A 200 -1.54 -6.17 -3.17
N CYS A 201 -0.28 -5.81 -3.03
CA CYS A 201 0.70 -6.43 -2.14
C CYS A 201 0.97 -5.53 -0.93
N TYR A 202 0.72 -6.04 0.28
CA TYR A 202 0.98 -5.33 1.54
C TYR A 202 1.46 -6.30 2.63
N HIS A 203 1.98 -5.80 3.75
CA HIS A 203 2.65 -6.65 4.76
C HIS A 203 1.73 -7.22 5.84
N ILE A 204 0.52 -6.68 5.94
CA ILE A 204 -0.55 -7.12 6.83
C ILE A 204 -1.90 -7.05 6.09
N PRO A 205 -2.89 -7.86 6.47
CA PRO A 205 -4.25 -7.62 6.02
C PRO A 205 -4.75 -6.28 6.57
N THR A 206 -5.56 -5.56 5.78
CA THR A 206 -6.26 -4.35 6.21
C THR A 206 -7.76 -4.64 6.26
N PRO A 207 -8.57 -3.83 6.97
CA PRO A 207 -10.02 -4.01 6.96
C PRO A 207 -10.59 -4.04 5.54
N VAL A 208 -10.20 -3.07 4.70
CA VAL A 208 -10.67 -2.97 3.30
C VAL A 208 -10.20 -4.14 2.44
N SER A 209 -8.92 -4.56 2.51
CA SER A 209 -8.45 -5.68 1.68
C SER A 209 -9.10 -7.00 2.08
N THR A 210 -9.32 -7.21 3.38
CA THR A 210 -9.99 -8.41 3.90
C THR A 210 -11.45 -8.46 3.47
N PHE A 211 -12.16 -7.33 3.60
CA PHE A 211 -13.55 -7.20 3.16
C PHE A 211 -13.68 -7.47 1.66
N LEU A 212 -12.94 -6.73 0.83
CA LEU A 212 -13.04 -6.83 -0.63
C LEU A 212 -12.58 -8.20 -1.16
N ALA A 213 -11.62 -8.86 -0.51
CA ALA A 213 -11.18 -10.21 -0.89
C ALA A 213 -12.26 -11.29 -0.74
N HIS A 214 -13.24 -11.08 0.15
CA HIS A 214 -14.29 -12.05 0.48
C HIS A 214 -15.69 -11.57 0.10
N ARG A 215 -15.81 -10.37 -0.47
CA ARG A 215 -17.10 -9.78 -0.82
C ARG A 215 -17.72 -10.48 -2.03
N GLU A 216 -18.98 -10.91 -1.91
CA GLU A 216 -19.71 -11.62 -2.97
C GLU A 216 -20.90 -10.85 -3.55
N THR A 217 -21.43 -9.87 -2.82
CA THR A 217 -22.58 -9.03 -3.23
C THR A 217 -22.33 -7.55 -2.89
N GLY A 218 -23.17 -6.63 -3.38
CA GLY A 218 -22.96 -5.19 -3.17
C GLY A 218 -21.73 -4.63 -3.90
N PHE A 219 -21.15 -3.55 -3.38
CA PHE A 219 -19.90 -3.01 -3.91
C PHE A 219 -18.76 -4.01 -3.72
N GLN A 220 -18.10 -4.37 -4.82
CA GLN A 220 -17.05 -5.39 -4.88
C GLN A 220 -15.80 -4.83 -5.52
N ALA A 221 -14.67 -5.49 -5.25
CA ALA A 221 -13.47 -5.29 -6.04
C ALA A 221 -13.72 -5.65 -7.51
N ALA A 222 -13.03 -4.96 -8.42
CA ALA A 222 -13.05 -5.27 -9.83
C ALA A 222 -12.63 -6.73 -10.08
N GLN A 223 -13.13 -7.34 -11.15
CA GLN A 223 -12.93 -8.77 -11.43
C GLN A 223 -11.44 -9.18 -11.50
N GLY A 224 -10.57 -8.27 -11.93
CA GLY A 224 -9.12 -8.47 -12.02
C GLY A 224 -8.35 -8.12 -10.74
N GLN A 225 -9.01 -7.71 -9.67
CA GLN A 225 -8.36 -7.29 -8.42
C GLN A 225 -8.13 -8.48 -7.49
N ALA A 226 -6.93 -8.55 -6.91
CA ALA A 226 -6.56 -9.51 -5.87
C ALA A 226 -5.73 -8.85 -4.77
N TYR A 227 -5.55 -9.55 -3.65
CA TYR A 227 -4.80 -9.06 -2.49
C TYR A 227 -3.88 -10.14 -1.96
N VAL A 228 -2.65 -9.75 -1.65
CA VAL A 228 -1.61 -10.62 -1.09
C VAL A 228 -0.97 -9.94 0.10
N VAL A 229 -0.91 -10.66 1.20
CA VAL A 229 -0.08 -10.31 2.35
C VAL A 229 1.32 -10.89 2.11
N VAL A 230 2.32 -10.03 2.01
CA VAL A 230 3.71 -10.38 1.70
C VAL A 230 4.66 -9.71 2.68
N ARG A 231 5.41 -10.52 3.42
CA ARG A 231 6.34 -10.07 4.47
C ARG A 231 7.54 -11.00 4.61
N PRO A 232 8.68 -10.52 5.11
CA PRO A 232 9.82 -11.39 5.44
C PRO A 232 9.39 -12.58 6.30
N GLN A 233 9.94 -13.77 6.02
CA GLN A 233 9.64 -15.00 6.77
C GLN A 233 9.86 -14.80 8.29
N GLU A 234 10.96 -14.15 8.67
CA GLU A 234 11.29 -13.79 10.06
C GLU A 234 10.14 -13.06 10.80
N LEU A 235 9.43 -12.16 10.11
CA LEU A 235 8.30 -11.42 10.68
C LEU A 235 7.00 -12.23 10.68
N ALA A 236 6.89 -13.23 9.81
CA ALA A 236 5.71 -14.07 9.76
C ALA A 236 5.72 -15.20 10.80
N ASP A 237 6.90 -15.64 11.24
CA ASP A 237 7.05 -16.67 12.27
C ASP A 237 6.92 -16.10 13.70
N ALA A 238 7.09 -14.78 13.85
CA ALA A 238 6.94 -14.07 15.11
C ALA A 238 5.49 -13.63 15.43
N ALA A 239 4.56 -13.78 14.48
CA ALA A 239 3.17 -13.35 14.57
C ALA A 239 2.24 -14.55 14.74
#